data_AF-A0A660PFC2-F1
#
_entry.id   AF-A0A660PFC2-F1
#
_cell.length_a   1.000
_cell.length_b   1.000
_cell.length_c   1.000
_cell.angle_alpha   90.00
_cell.angle_beta   90.00
_cell.angle_gamma   90.00
#
_symmetry.space_group_name_H-M   'P 1'
#
loop_
_entity.id
_entity.type
_entity.pdbx_description
1 polymer ?
#
loop_
_entity_poly.entity_id
_entity_poly.type
_entity_poly.pdbx_seq_one_letter_code
_entity_poly.pdbx_strand_id
1 'polypeptide(L)'
;MGVGIAYLPALYLNEEIVPYGTPFILQENCNQKVLEADEENFININLNKTTEKKLLVSTDGISKIYLDSEKIYELHYWDNGWQLISEKSADNKSLIFENVPADGLYWLLEKDSKKEERIFTYENGQQIWW
;
A
#
# COMPACT_ATOMS: atom_id res chain seq x y z
N MET A 1 6.50 4.85 -20.72
CA MET A 1 5.99 4.52 -19.37
C MET A 1 6.88 3.43 -18.80
N GLY A 2 7.20 3.48 -17.52
CA GLY A 2 7.97 2.41 -16.87
C GLY A 2 7.07 1.21 -16.62
N VAL A 3 7.62 0.02 -16.76
CA VAL A 3 6.93 -1.25 -16.45
C VAL A 3 7.17 -1.63 -15.00
N GLY A 4 6.20 -2.28 -14.37
CA GLY A 4 6.30 -2.69 -12.97
C GLY A 4 6.20 -1.52 -11.98
N ILE A 5 5.46 -0.47 -12.33
CA ILE A 5 5.20 0.70 -11.49
C ILE A 5 3.68 0.89 -11.41
N ALA A 6 3.19 1.27 -10.23
CA ALA A 6 1.79 1.64 -10.03
C ALA A 6 1.53 3.08 -10.51
N TYR A 7 0.49 3.25 -11.32
CA TYR A 7 0.01 4.53 -11.80
C TYR A 7 -1.25 4.93 -11.03
N LEU A 8 -1.16 6.05 -10.31
CA LEU A 8 -2.27 6.62 -9.56
C LEU A 8 -2.85 7.78 -10.37
N PRO A 9 -4.08 7.65 -10.90
CA PRO A 9 -4.69 8.72 -11.66
C PRO A 9 -5.11 9.86 -10.73
N ALA A 10 -4.83 11.08 -11.17
CA ALA A 10 -5.15 12.30 -10.44
C ALA A 10 -5.41 13.44 -11.43
N LEU A 11 -6.28 14.36 -11.02
CA LEU A 11 -6.54 15.62 -11.70
C LEU A 11 -5.71 16.73 -11.05
N TYR A 12 -5.28 17.69 -11.85
CA TYR A 12 -4.67 18.92 -11.35
C TYR A 12 -5.69 20.04 -11.45
N LEU A 13 -6.30 20.38 -10.31
CA LEU A 13 -7.38 21.36 -10.20
C LEU A 13 -6.97 22.43 -9.20
N ASN A 14 -7.07 23.70 -9.59
CA ASN A 14 -6.79 24.83 -8.69
C ASN A 14 -5.42 24.75 -7.99
N GLU A 15 -4.37 24.38 -8.74
CA GLU A 15 -3.00 24.19 -8.22
C GLU A 15 -2.82 23.01 -7.24
N GLU A 16 -3.86 22.19 -7.05
CA GLU A 16 -3.85 21.02 -6.17
C GLU A 16 -3.98 19.71 -6.98
N ILE A 17 -3.34 18.65 -6.48
CA ILE A 17 -3.47 17.30 -7.03
C ILE A 17 -4.63 16.61 -6.32
N VAL A 18 -5.69 16.31 -7.07
CA VAL A 18 -6.90 15.64 -6.59
C VAL A 18 -6.91 14.20 -7.13
N PRO A 19 -6.87 13.16 -6.27
CA PRO A 19 -6.96 11.79 -6.73
C PRO A 19 -8.27 11.56 -7.50
N TYR A 20 -8.20 10.84 -8.62
CA TYR A 20 -9.37 10.64 -9.47
C TYR A 20 -9.23 9.38 -10.33
N GLY A 21 -10.12 8.41 -10.11
CA GLY A 21 -10.19 7.18 -10.89
C GLY A 21 -9.42 6.01 -10.28
N THR A 22 -9.48 4.89 -11.00
CA THR A 22 -8.96 3.59 -10.56
C THR A 22 -7.46 3.45 -10.89
N PRO A 23 -6.61 3.09 -9.92
CA PRO A 23 -5.19 2.90 -10.14
C PRO A 23 -4.93 1.65 -10.95
N PHE A 24 -3.82 1.62 -11.68
CA PHE A 24 -3.44 0.48 -12.49
C PHE A 24 -1.93 0.29 -12.55
N ILE A 25 -1.51 -0.95 -12.82
CA ILE A 25 -0.11 -1.32 -12.99
C ILE A 25 0.12 -1.63 -14.46
N LEU A 26 1.15 -1.00 -15.05
CA LEU A 26 1.59 -1.34 -16.39
C LEU A 26 2.57 -2.51 -16.33
N GLN A 27 2.13 -3.67 -16.84
CA GLN A 27 2.95 -4.88 -16.91
C GLN A 27 3.89 -4.84 -18.14
N GLU A 28 4.92 -5.69 -18.14
CA GLU A 28 5.92 -5.77 -19.22
C GLU A 28 5.32 -6.12 -20.59
N ASN A 29 4.21 -6.84 -20.59
CA ASN A 29 3.44 -7.22 -21.78
C ASN A 29 2.51 -6.09 -22.29
N CYS A 30 2.66 -4.86 -21.78
CA CYS A 30 1.78 -3.72 -22.05
C CYS A 30 0.32 -3.88 -21.58
N ASN A 31 0.00 -4.93 -20.83
CA ASN A 31 -1.32 -5.06 -20.21
C ASN A 31 -1.41 -4.19 -18.95
N GLN A 32 -2.58 -3.63 -18.75
CA GLN A 32 -2.91 -2.86 -17.55
C GLN A 32 -3.60 -3.79 -16.58
N LYS A 33 -3.00 -3.96 -15.40
CA LYS A 33 -3.68 -4.58 -14.27
C LYS A 33 -4.38 -3.48 -13.48
N VAL A 34 -5.70 -3.39 -13.60
CA VAL A 34 -6.51 -2.45 -12.82
C VAL A 34 -6.58 -2.93 -11.38
N LEU A 35 -6.45 -2.01 -10.43
CA LEU A 35 -6.49 -2.24 -8.99
C LEU A 35 -7.76 -1.63 -8.41
N GLU A 36 -8.88 -2.25 -8.74
CA GLU A 36 -10.20 -1.84 -8.24
C GLU A 36 -10.50 -2.65 -6.98
N ALA A 37 -10.81 -1.95 -5.90
CA ALA A 37 -11.23 -2.60 -4.67
C ALA A 37 -12.60 -3.27 -4.88
N ASP A 38 -12.66 -4.57 -4.66
CA ASP A 38 -13.90 -5.32 -4.74
C ASP A 38 -14.74 -5.08 -3.47
N GLU A 39 -15.92 -4.47 -3.63
CA GLU A 39 -16.84 -4.18 -2.53
C GLU A 39 -17.67 -5.39 -2.07
N GLU A 40 -17.70 -6.48 -2.85
CA GLU A 40 -18.44 -7.70 -2.53
C GLU A 40 -17.52 -8.77 -1.92
N ASN A 41 -16.24 -8.75 -2.27
CA ASN A 41 -15.25 -9.72 -1.81
C ASN A 41 -14.28 -9.12 -0.78
N PHE A 42 -14.39 -9.59 0.45
CA PHE A 42 -13.50 -9.20 1.53
C PHE A 42 -12.48 -10.30 1.84
N ILE A 43 -11.23 -9.89 2.03
CA ILE A 43 -10.12 -10.77 2.36
C ILE A 43 -9.49 -10.39 3.71
N ASN A 44 -8.83 -11.37 4.31
CA ASN A 44 -8.02 -11.17 5.50
C ASN A 44 -6.56 -10.97 5.07
N ILE A 45 -6.01 -9.80 5.38
CA ILE A 45 -4.63 -9.45 5.05
C ILE A 45 -3.77 -9.67 6.29
N ASN A 46 -2.79 -10.59 6.17
CA ASN A 46 -1.78 -10.79 7.19
C ASN A 46 -0.49 -10.09 6.76
N LEU A 47 -0.12 -9.05 7.50
CA LEU A 47 1.08 -8.27 7.27
C LEU A 47 2.10 -8.59 8.36
N ASN A 48 3.30 -8.98 7.94
CA ASN A 48 4.43 -9.28 8.82
C ASN A 48 5.64 -8.36 8.60
N LYS A 49 5.57 -7.52 7.55
CA LYS A 49 6.66 -6.65 7.10
C LYS A 49 6.09 -5.30 6.70
N THR A 50 6.87 -4.26 6.94
CA THR A 50 6.68 -2.93 6.38
C THR A 50 7.97 -2.48 5.68
N THR A 51 7.88 -1.44 4.86
CA THR A 51 9.03 -0.82 4.19
C THR A 51 9.18 0.59 4.71
N GLU A 52 10.29 0.91 5.37
CA GLU A 52 10.63 2.30 5.74
C GLU A 52 11.98 2.63 5.11
N LYS A 53 12.12 3.84 4.57
CA LYS A 53 13.41 4.30 4.04
C LYS A 53 14.28 4.82 5.20
N LYS A 54 15.06 3.95 5.83
CA LYS A 54 16.12 4.43 6.73
C LYS A 54 17.25 5.03 5.88
N LEU A 55 17.63 6.27 6.18
CA LEU A 55 18.92 6.84 5.77
C LEU A 55 20.04 6.06 6.48
N LEU A 56 20.36 4.86 6.01
CA LEU A 56 21.62 4.23 6.34
C LEU A 56 22.69 4.93 5.50
N VAL A 57 23.71 5.42 6.18
CA VAL A 57 24.95 5.90 5.60
C VAL A 57 25.64 4.71 4.92
N SER A 58 25.16 4.30 3.74
CA SER A 58 25.86 3.54 2.71
C SER A 58 24.90 3.23 1.56
N THR A 59 25.46 3.32 0.36
CA THR A 59 24.86 3.22 -0.96
C THR A 59 23.88 2.06 -1.13
N ASP A 60 22.73 2.36 -1.75
CA ASP A 60 21.72 1.45 -2.29
C ASP A 60 21.14 0.38 -1.35
N GLY A 61 19.94 0.64 -0.80
CA GLY A 61 19.13 -0.44 -0.24
C GLY A 61 17.90 0.00 0.53
N ILE A 62 16.71 -0.26 -0.02
CA ILE A 62 15.45 -0.24 0.73
C ILE A 62 15.41 -1.54 1.54
N SER A 63 15.48 -1.43 2.87
CA SER A 63 15.45 -2.58 3.77
C SER A 63 14.02 -2.90 4.22
N LYS A 64 13.61 -4.17 4.12
CA LYS A 64 12.35 -4.66 4.70
C LYS A 64 12.51 -4.69 6.23
N ILE A 65 11.60 -4.05 6.96
CA ILE A 65 11.63 -3.98 8.42
C ILE A 65 10.52 -4.87 8.98
N TYR A 66 10.82 -5.56 10.08
CA TYR A 66 9.83 -6.31 10.84
C TYR A 66 8.99 -5.34 11.68
N LEU A 67 7.70 -5.61 11.80
CA LEU A 67 6.78 -4.77 12.56
C LEU A 67 7.20 -4.65 14.03
N ASP A 68 7.07 -3.45 14.58
CA ASP A 68 7.36 -3.18 15.98
C ASP A 68 6.06 -3.20 16.79
N SER A 69 6.04 -3.93 17.89
CA SER A 69 4.83 -4.10 18.70
C SER A 69 4.46 -2.88 19.54
N GLU A 70 5.35 -1.90 19.68
CA GLU A 70 5.05 -0.64 20.38
C GLU A 70 4.45 0.42 19.44
N LYS A 71 4.44 0.15 18.13
CA LYS A 71 4.00 1.09 17.11
C LYS A 71 2.60 0.77 16.61
N ILE A 72 1.90 1.83 16.21
CA ILE A 72 0.55 1.77 15.67
C ILE A 72 0.65 1.89 14.15
N TYR A 73 -0.07 1.05 13.43
CA TYR A 73 -0.09 1.03 11.98
C TYR A 73 -1.51 1.26 11.45
N GLU A 74 -1.60 2.05 10.40
CA GLU A 74 -2.82 2.41 9.70
C GLU A 74 -2.80 1.74 8.32
N LEU A 75 -3.81 0.91 8.04
CA LEU A 75 -3.98 0.32 6.72
C LEU A 75 -4.95 1.18 5.92
N HIS A 76 -4.50 1.63 4.76
CA HIS A 76 -5.30 2.35 3.79
C HIS A 76 -5.50 1.52 2.52
N TYR A 77 -6.59 1.79 1.81
CA TYR A 77 -6.82 1.33 0.44
C TYR A 77 -7.14 2.50 -0.47
N TRP A 78 -6.93 2.32 -1.76
CA TRP A 78 -7.31 3.31 -2.75
C TRP A 78 -8.74 3.11 -3.21
N ASP A 79 -9.58 4.10 -2.96
CA ASP A 79 -10.88 4.30 -3.60
C ASP A 79 -11.04 5.80 -3.89
N ASN A 80 -10.78 6.18 -5.14
CA ASN A 80 -10.70 7.58 -5.59
C ASN A 80 -9.85 8.48 -4.67
N GLY A 81 -8.84 7.90 -4.02
CA GLY A 81 -8.06 8.50 -2.94
C GLY A 81 -7.76 7.49 -1.83
N TRP A 82 -6.89 7.86 -0.90
CA TRP A 82 -6.53 6.99 0.21
C TRP A 82 -7.61 7.02 1.30
N GLN A 83 -8.27 5.88 1.50
CA GLN A 83 -9.26 5.67 2.54
C GLN A 83 -8.66 4.82 3.67
N LEU A 84 -8.86 5.23 4.91
CA LEU A 84 -8.45 4.44 6.08
C LEU A 84 -9.39 3.23 6.25
N ILE A 85 -8.84 2.02 6.30
CA ILE A 85 -9.59 0.81 6.61
C ILE A 85 -9.67 0.65 8.13
N SER A 86 -8.50 0.61 8.77
CA SER A 86 -8.39 0.38 10.21
C SER A 86 -6.99 0.72 10.72
N GLU A 87 -6.93 0.96 12.02
CA GLU A 87 -5.71 1.20 12.79
C GLU A 87 -5.48 0.02 13.73
N LYS A 88 -4.25 -0.51 13.79
CA LYS A 88 -3.91 -1.64 14.67
C LYS A 88 -2.45 -1.57 15.11
N SER A 89 -2.19 -1.92 16.36
CA SER A 89 -0.83 -2.15 16.87
C SER A 89 -0.36 -3.56 16.52
N ALA A 90 0.92 -3.74 16.20
CA ALA A 90 1.43 -5.06 15.82
C ALA A 90 1.47 -6.00 17.03
N ASP A 91 0.74 -7.12 16.97
CA ASP A 91 0.83 -8.17 17.99
C ASP A 91 1.92 -9.16 17.57
N ASN A 92 2.99 -9.25 18.36
CA ASN A 92 4.09 -10.20 18.13
C ASN A 92 4.65 -10.15 16.69
N LYS A 93 4.90 -8.93 16.18
CA LYS A 93 5.42 -8.64 14.83
C LYS A 93 4.50 -9.05 13.67
N SER A 94 3.21 -9.29 13.94
CA SER A 94 2.21 -9.58 12.91
C SER A 94 1.00 -8.65 13.06
N LEU A 95 0.45 -8.23 11.93
CA LEU A 95 -0.77 -7.42 11.84
C LEU A 95 -1.77 -8.20 10.99
N ILE A 96 -2.96 -8.41 11.54
CA ILE A 96 -4.05 -9.06 10.82
C ILE A 96 -5.16 -8.05 10.66
N PHE A 97 -5.48 -7.73 9.42
CA PHE A 97 -6.59 -6.88 9.04
C PHE A 97 -7.67 -7.77 8.44
N GLU A 98 -8.87 -7.69 9.00
CA GLU A 98 -10.05 -8.45 8.57
C GLU A 98 -11.00 -7.51 7.83
N ASN A 99 -11.83 -8.07 6.94
CA ASN A 99 -12.79 -7.32 6.13
C ASN A 99 -12.15 -6.23 5.24
N VAL A 100 -11.05 -6.58 4.57
CA VAL A 100 -10.39 -5.66 3.63
C VAL A 100 -10.92 -5.93 2.21
N PRO A 101 -11.36 -4.90 1.45
CA PRO A 101 -11.78 -5.07 0.05
C PRO A 101 -10.68 -5.74 -0.78
N ALA A 102 -11.00 -6.77 -1.56
CA ALA A 102 -10.01 -7.53 -2.35
C ALA A 102 -9.53 -6.75 -3.58
N ASP A 103 -8.43 -7.21 -4.20
CA ASP A 103 -7.88 -6.71 -5.48
C ASP A 103 -7.52 -5.20 -5.56
N GLY A 104 -7.63 -4.48 -4.45
CA GLY A 104 -7.29 -3.08 -4.34
C GLY A 104 -5.79 -2.80 -4.23
N LEU A 105 -5.46 -1.50 -4.28
CA LEU A 105 -4.15 -0.99 -3.91
C LEU A 105 -4.15 -0.60 -2.43
N TYR A 106 -3.18 -1.11 -1.67
CA TYR A 106 -3.08 -0.86 -0.23
C TYR A 106 -1.85 -0.05 0.13
N TRP A 107 -1.93 0.65 1.25
CA TRP A 107 -0.83 1.39 1.82
C TRP A 107 -0.82 1.22 3.34
N LEU A 108 0.24 0.60 3.86
CA LEU A 108 0.44 0.43 5.30
C LEU A 108 1.34 1.56 5.78
N LEU A 109 0.79 2.41 6.65
CA LEU A 109 1.49 3.53 7.25
C LEU A 109 1.70 3.28 8.73
N GLU A 110 2.84 3.69 9.26
CA GLU A 110 3.05 3.82 10.70
C GLU A 110 2.54 5.18 11.17
N LYS A 111 1.81 5.20 12.28
CA LYS A 111 1.35 6.41 12.93
C LYS A 111 2.54 7.27 13.36
N ASP A 112 2.49 8.57 13.05
CA ASP A 112 3.60 9.53 13.24
C ASP A 112 4.85 9.31 12.36
N SER A 113 4.78 8.43 11.35
CA SER A 113 5.84 8.26 10.36
C SER A 113 5.84 9.37 9.29
N LYS A 114 6.90 9.42 8.50
CA LYS A 114 7.08 10.35 7.37
C LYS A 114 6.28 9.96 6.13
N LYS A 115 5.47 8.90 6.19
CA LYS A 115 4.68 8.37 5.06
C LYS A 115 5.56 8.04 3.85
N GLU A 116 6.71 7.43 4.10
CA GLU A 116 7.69 7.00 3.10
C GLU A 116 7.51 5.51 2.73
N GLU A 117 6.52 4.86 3.31
CA GLU A 117 6.19 3.47 3.09
C GLU A 117 5.71 3.23 1.65
N ARG A 118 6.00 2.04 1.11
CA ARG A 118 5.58 1.68 -0.23
C ARG A 118 4.16 1.13 -0.24
N ILE A 119 3.44 1.50 -1.28
CA ILE A 119 2.16 0.91 -1.64
C ILE A 119 2.38 -0.54 -2.10
N PHE A 120 1.38 -1.38 -1.89
CA PHE A 120 1.45 -2.78 -2.24
C PHE A 120 0.08 -3.31 -2.66
N THR A 121 0.11 -4.39 -3.44
CA THR A 121 -1.06 -5.24 -3.69
C THR A 121 -0.93 -6.51 -2.86
N TYR A 122 -2.07 -7.13 -2.54
CA TYR A 122 -2.09 -8.38 -1.79
C TYR A 122 -2.71 -9.48 -2.64
N GLU A 123 -1.87 -10.38 -3.14
CA GLU A 123 -2.26 -11.42 -4.09
C GLU A 123 -1.83 -12.78 -3.56
N ASN A 124 -2.74 -13.76 -3.56
CA ASN A 124 -2.46 -15.13 -3.12
C ASN A 124 -1.80 -15.23 -1.73
N GLY A 125 -2.16 -14.33 -0.80
CA GLY A 125 -1.56 -14.29 0.54
C GLY A 125 -0.17 -13.64 0.61
N GLN A 126 0.27 -12.96 -0.45
CA GLN A 126 1.59 -12.31 -0.52
C GLN A 126 1.48 -10.81 -0.78
N GLN A 127 2.33 -10.04 -0.11
CA GLN A 127 2.51 -8.61 -0.37
C GLN A 127 3.44 -8.41 -1.58
N ILE A 128 2.96 -7.65 -2.57
CA ILE A 128 3.73 -7.26 -3.74
C ILE A 128 3.87 -5.74 -3.72
N TRP A 129 5.09 -5.24 -3.55
CA TRP A 129 5.38 -3.80 -3.44
C TRP A 129 5.64 -3.15 -4.80
N TRP A 130 5.22 -1.90 -4.93
CA TRP A 130 5.38 -1.08 -6.14
C TRP A 130 6.12 0.25 -5.84
#